data_AF-A0A7S1C7A5-F1
#
_entry.id   AF-A0A7S1C7A5-F1
#
_cell.length_a   1.000
_cell.length_b   1.000
_cell.length_c   1.000
_cell.angle_alpha   90.00
_cell.angle_beta   90.00
_cell.angle_gamma   90.00
#
_symmetry.space_group_name_H-M   'P 1'
#
loop_
_entity.id
_entity.type
_entity.pdbx_description
1 polymer ?
#
loop_
_entity_poly.entity_id
_entity_poly.type
_entity_poly.pdbx_seq_one_letter_code
_entity_poly.pdbx_strand_id
1 'polypeptide(L)'
;MADALYFGEDGGGDLPSPTSMAHDKSVTLHKNGEYRRGGGTVFRLGVSLTVRKLLSSAAERMGIRAARLFDADGVEIDDVLMLADGDVAFVSAGEDFAGHGVMSGAAGGGGGGGGGGGGGER
;
A
#
# COMPACT_ATOMS: atom_id res chain seq x y z
N MET A 1 35.15 55.48 7.91
CA MET A 1 33.92 54.79 7.47
C MET A 1 34.26 53.36 7.12
N ALA A 2 33.37 52.43 7.48
CA ALA A 2 33.39 50.97 7.30
C ALA A 2 34.10 50.15 8.40
N ASP A 3 33.27 49.82 9.40
CA ASP A 3 33.36 48.72 10.34
C ASP A 3 32.97 47.42 9.62
N ALA A 4 33.76 46.36 9.73
CA ALA A 4 33.43 45.04 9.19
C ALA A 4 33.84 43.96 10.20
N LEU A 5 33.12 43.95 11.33
CA LEU A 5 33.07 42.80 12.22
C LEU A 5 32.00 41.83 11.69
N TYR A 6 32.45 40.78 10.98
CA TYR A 6 31.64 39.60 10.70
C TYR A 6 31.55 38.74 11.98
N PHE A 7 30.54 39.02 12.80
CA PHE A 7 30.14 38.20 13.93
C PHE A 7 28.99 37.27 13.52
N GLY A 8 29.13 35.98 13.85
CA GLY A 8 28.03 35.23 14.48
C GLY A 8 27.12 34.38 13.58
N GLU A 9 27.29 33.07 13.75
CA GLU A 9 26.22 32.07 13.82
C GLU A 9 25.51 31.67 12.52
N ASP A 10 26.23 30.90 11.68
CA ASP A 10 25.59 30.00 10.72
C ASP A 10 25.01 28.80 11.51
N GLY A 11 23.72 28.91 11.81
CA GLY A 11 22.95 27.94 12.58
C GLY A 11 23.04 26.54 11.99
N GLY A 12 23.46 25.58 12.82
CA GLY A 12 23.38 24.17 12.50
C GLY A 12 21.94 23.66 12.35
N GLY A 13 21.81 22.62 11.52
CA GLY A 13 20.62 21.78 11.35
C GLY A 13 19.76 22.26 10.18
N ASP A 14 19.88 21.71 8.97
CA ASP A 14 19.48 20.34 8.68
C ASP A 14 20.14 19.91 7.36
N LEU A 15 21.35 19.35 7.45
CA LEU A 15 21.79 18.47 6.38
C LEU A 15 20.98 17.19 6.55
N PRO A 16 20.22 16.71 5.54
CA PRO A 16 19.56 15.43 5.66
C PRO A 16 20.64 14.40 5.97
N SER A 17 20.49 13.70 7.10
CA SER A 17 21.43 12.67 7.54
C SER A 17 21.72 11.72 6.37
N PRO A 18 22.97 11.21 6.20
CA PRO A 18 23.28 10.26 5.13
C PRO A 18 22.51 8.93 5.25
N THR A 19 21.74 8.74 6.33
CA THR A 19 20.79 7.64 6.52
C THR A 19 19.47 7.84 5.74
N SER A 20 19.14 9.05 5.30
CA SER A 20 17.90 9.35 4.54
C SER A 20 17.91 8.87 3.08
N MET A 21 19.03 8.30 2.60
CA MET A 21 19.17 7.78 1.23
C MET A 21 19.14 6.25 1.13
N ALA A 22 18.78 5.53 2.21
CA ALA A 22 18.60 4.08 2.16
C ALA A 22 17.15 3.74 1.80
N HIS A 23 16.75 4.00 0.53
CA HIS A 23 15.47 3.63 -0.09
C HIS A 23 14.33 3.27 0.88
N ASP A 24 13.81 4.25 1.61
CA ASP A 24 12.60 4.11 2.44
C ASP A 24 11.40 4.26 1.50
N LYS A 25 11.09 3.20 0.75
CA LYS A 25 9.93 3.23 -0.15
C LYS A 25 8.67 3.11 0.71
N SER A 26 7.72 4.00 0.51
CA SER A 26 6.43 3.93 1.20
C SER A 26 5.40 3.27 0.29
N VAL A 27 4.66 2.27 0.79
CA VAL A 27 3.56 1.63 0.06
C VAL A 27 2.28 1.75 0.86
N THR A 28 1.17 2.02 0.20
CA THR A 28 -0.15 2.07 0.83
C THR A 28 -0.79 0.70 0.75
N LEU A 29 -0.98 0.04 1.91
CA LEU A 29 -1.63 -1.26 1.98
C LEU A 29 -3.13 -1.12 2.22
N HIS A 30 -3.92 -1.85 1.43
CA HIS A 30 -5.36 -2.02 1.60
C HIS A 30 -5.69 -3.48 1.87
N LYS A 31 -6.81 -3.70 2.56
CA LYS A 31 -7.37 -5.05 2.68
C LYS A 31 -8.02 -5.42 1.35
N ASN A 32 -7.81 -6.65 0.91
CA ASN A 32 -8.45 -7.18 -0.30
C ASN A 32 -9.99 -7.02 -0.21
N GLY A 33 -10.63 -6.48 -1.25
CA GLY A 33 -12.06 -6.15 -1.24
C GLY A 33 -12.45 -4.81 -0.61
N GLU A 34 -11.53 -4.16 0.12
CA GLU A 34 -11.79 -2.91 0.86
C GLU A 34 -10.86 -1.78 0.41
N TYR A 35 -11.05 -1.34 -0.84
CA TYR A 35 -10.43 -0.11 -1.31
C TYR A 35 -11.23 1.10 -0.83
N ARG A 36 -10.55 2.00 -0.11
CA ARG A 36 -11.10 3.32 0.25
C ARG A 36 -10.17 4.38 -0.31
N ARG A 37 -10.70 5.25 -1.18
CA ARG A 37 -9.95 6.37 -1.74
C ARG A 37 -9.48 7.30 -0.62
N GLY A 38 -8.17 7.44 -0.44
CA GLY A 38 -7.56 8.20 0.66
C GLY A 38 -7.55 7.47 2.02
N GLY A 39 -7.96 6.21 2.06
CA GLY A 39 -7.73 5.31 3.19
C GLY A 39 -6.53 4.40 2.93
N GLY A 40 -6.31 3.42 3.80
CA GLY A 40 -5.18 2.49 3.69
C GLY A 40 -4.12 2.72 4.76
N THR A 41 -3.28 1.71 4.98
CA THR A 41 -2.19 1.76 5.94
C THR A 41 -0.89 1.97 5.18
N VAL A 42 -0.27 3.14 5.33
CA VAL A 42 1.05 3.40 4.76
C VAL A 42 2.10 2.57 5.52
N PHE A 43 2.83 1.77 4.78
CA PHE A 43 3.92 0.91 5.24
C PHE A 43 5.23 1.36 4.61
N ARG A 44 6.24 1.55 5.45
CA ARG A 44 7.60 1.83 4.99
C ARG A 44 8.34 0.54 4.73
N LEU A 45 8.75 0.36 3.48
CA LEU A 45 9.60 -0.70 2.99
C LEU A 45 11.05 -0.26 3.18
N GLY A 46 11.68 -0.78 4.24
CA GLY A 46 13.12 -0.65 4.40
C GLY A 46 13.88 -1.56 3.42
N VAL A 47 15.13 -1.21 3.12
CA VAL A 47 16.06 -1.96 2.23
C VAL A 47 16.29 -3.43 2.61
N SER A 48 15.93 -3.87 3.83
CA SER A 48 16.02 -5.26 4.26
C SER A 48 14.67 -5.88 4.63
N LEU A 49 13.56 -5.21 4.27
CA LEU A 49 12.23 -5.76 4.44
C LEU A 49 11.97 -6.80 3.35
N THR A 50 11.33 -7.91 3.71
CA THR A 50 10.86 -8.92 2.77
C THR A 50 9.35 -8.95 2.78
N VAL A 51 8.72 -9.49 1.72
CA VAL A 51 7.25 -9.63 1.65
C VAL A 51 6.72 -10.39 2.85
N ARG A 52 7.42 -11.42 3.33
CA ARG A 52 7.01 -12.17 4.53
C ARG A 52 6.94 -11.31 5.79
N LYS A 53 7.90 -10.40 6.00
CA LYS A 53 7.87 -9.44 7.13
C LYS A 53 6.78 -8.39 6.94
N LEU A 54 6.59 -7.92 5.71
CA LEU A 54 5.52 -6.99 5.36
C LEU A 54 4.15 -7.60 5.67
N LEU A 55 3.89 -8.83 5.20
CA LEU A 55 2.66 -9.58 5.45
C LEU A 55 2.43 -9.80 6.94
N SER A 56 3.45 -10.23 7.70
CA SER A 56 3.30 -10.40 9.16
C SER A 56 2.93 -9.09 9.86
N SER A 57 3.53 -7.97 9.44
CA SER A 57 3.25 -6.65 10.03
C SER A 57 1.87 -6.14 9.59
N ALA A 58 1.49 -6.38 8.34
CA ALA A 58 0.18 -6.02 7.81
C ALA A 58 -0.94 -6.86 8.47
N ALA A 59 -0.70 -8.14 8.72
CA ALA A 59 -1.61 -9.02 9.44
C ALA A 59 -1.93 -8.47 10.84
N GLU A 60 -0.89 -8.05 11.56
CA GLU A 60 -1.04 -7.50 12.91
C GLU A 60 -1.73 -6.12 12.89
N ARG A 61 -1.33 -5.23 11.98
CA ARG A 61 -1.92 -3.88 11.89
C ARG A 61 -3.35 -3.87 11.37
N MET A 62 -3.66 -4.71 10.40
CA MET A 62 -4.98 -4.75 9.74
C MET A 62 -5.90 -5.79 10.38
N GLY A 63 -5.40 -6.62 11.31
CA GLY A 63 -6.18 -7.67 11.96
C GLY A 63 -6.64 -8.77 10.99
N ILE A 64 -5.88 -9.05 9.93
CA ILE A 64 -6.21 -10.06 8.92
C ILE A 64 -5.13 -11.13 8.85
N ARG A 65 -5.46 -12.27 8.25
CA ARG A 65 -4.52 -13.37 8.08
C ARG A 65 -3.69 -13.21 6.80
N ALA A 66 -2.90 -12.15 6.72
CA ALA A 66 -2.15 -11.80 5.51
C ALA A 66 -1.34 -12.98 4.96
N ALA A 67 -1.72 -13.45 3.77
CA ALA A 67 -1.14 -14.62 3.11
C ALA A 67 -0.59 -14.28 1.73
N ARG A 68 -1.24 -13.34 1.01
CA ARG A 68 -0.84 -12.91 -0.33
C ARG A 68 -0.88 -11.40 -0.44
N LEU A 69 -0.07 -10.85 -1.33
CA LEU A 69 -0.01 -9.44 -1.66
C LEU A 69 -0.26 -9.28 -3.14
N PHE A 70 -1.07 -8.30 -3.51
CA PHE A 70 -1.40 -7.99 -4.90
C PHE A 70 -1.15 -6.52 -5.18
N ASP A 71 -0.77 -6.18 -6.39
CA ASP A 71 -0.69 -4.80 -6.86
C ASP A 71 -2.08 -4.22 -7.17
N ALA A 72 -2.16 -2.94 -7.54
CA ALA A 72 -3.38 -2.30 -8.02
C ALA A 72 -3.94 -2.96 -9.29
N ASP A 73 -3.07 -3.53 -10.13
CA ASP A 73 -3.45 -4.31 -11.30
C ASP A 73 -3.89 -5.76 -10.97
N GLY A 74 -3.82 -6.18 -9.71
CA GLY A 74 -4.14 -7.55 -9.29
C GLY A 74 -3.05 -8.57 -9.56
N VAL A 75 -1.84 -8.11 -9.90
CA VAL A 75 -0.66 -8.97 -10.04
C VAL A 75 -0.15 -9.37 -8.66
N GLU A 76 0.13 -10.66 -8.44
CA GLU A 76 0.69 -11.13 -7.18
C GLU A 76 2.13 -10.63 -6.99
N ILE A 77 2.37 -9.99 -5.84
CA ILE A 77 3.68 -9.46 -5.45
C ILE A 77 4.34 -10.46 -4.51
N ASP A 78 5.38 -11.12 -5.01
CA ASP A 78 6.25 -12.01 -4.23
C ASP A 78 7.47 -11.28 -3.63
N ASP A 79 7.88 -10.15 -4.24
CA ASP A 79 9.04 -9.39 -3.82
C ASP A 79 8.73 -7.89 -3.64
N VAL A 80 9.22 -7.29 -2.55
CA VAL A 80 9.04 -5.85 -2.26
C VAL A 80 9.76 -4.95 -3.26
N LEU A 81 10.69 -5.51 -4.05
CA LEU A 81 11.35 -4.81 -5.15
C LEU A 81 10.39 -4.48 -6.29
N MET A 82 9.29 -5.22 -6.45
CA MET A 82 8.24 -4.93 -7.43
C MET A 82 7.44 -3.67 -7.08
N LEU A 83 7.45 -3.27 -5.81
CA LEU A 83 6.76 -2.07 -5.33
C LEU A 83 7.61 -0.83 -5.52
N ALA A 84 7.01 0.20 -6.11
CA ALA A 84 7.59 1.55 -6.17
C ALA A 84 7.30 2.34 -4.88
N ASP A 85 7.89 3.53 -4.78
CA ASP A 85 7.51 4.49 -3.74
C ASP A 85 6.16 5.14 -4.07
N GLY A 86 5.29 5.25 -3.07
CA GLY A 86 3.93 5.75 -3.20
C GLY A 86 2.93 4.73 -3.77
N ASP A 87 3.36 3.49 -4.02
CA ASP A 87 2.52 2.49 -4.68
C ASP A 87 1.38 1.98 -3.79
N VAL A 88 0.41 1.30 -4.39
CA VAL A 88 -0.76 0.78 -3.69
C VAL A 88 -0.82 -0.73 -3.83
N ALA A 89 -0.83 -1.43 -2.69
CA ALA A 89 -0.91 -2.89 -2.66
C ALA A 89 -2.06 -3.38 -1.79
N PHE A 90 -2.53 -4.58 -2.09
CA PHE A 90 -3.69 -5.22 -1.49
C PHE A 90 -3.27 -6.51 -0.80
N VAL A 91 -3.57 -6.60 0.49
CA VAL A 91 -3.25 -7.75 1.32
C VAL A 91 -4.47 -8.65 1.38
N SER A 92 -4.30 -9.90 0.95
CA SER A 92 -5.32 -10.95 0.97
C SER A 92 -5.01 -11.99 2.04
N ALA A 93 -6.07 -12.60 2.60
CA ALA A 93 -5.98 -13.70 3.55
C ALA A 93 -5.85 -15.10 2.89
N GLY A 94 -5.70 -15.15 1.56
CA GLY A 94 -5.71 -16.37 0.76
C GLY A 94 -6.85 -16.42 -0.26
N GLU A 95 -7.67 -15.38 -0.31
CA GLU A 95 -8.73 -15.15 -1.29
C GLU A 95 -8.13 -14.56 -2.58
N ASP A 96 -8.79 -14.77 -3.72
CA ASP A 96 -8.44 -14.12 -4.99
C ASP A 96 -8.53 -12.60 -4.90
N PHE A 97 -7.78 -11.90 -5.76
CA PHE A 97 -7.75 -10.44 -5.78
C PHE A 97 -9.15 -9.85 -6.03
N ALA A 98 -9.59 -9.00 -5.11
CA ALA A 98 -10.84 -8.27 -5.13
C ALA A 98 -10.54 -6.76 -5.05
N GLY A 99 -9.63 -6.28 -5.89
CA GLY A 99 -9.42 -4.84 -6.09
C GLY A 99 -10.71 -4.20 -6.60
N HIS A 100 -10.93 -2.93 -6.21
CA HIS A 100 -12.07 -2.18 -6.73
C HIS A 100 -12.05 -2.24 -8.26
N GLY A 101 -13.14 -2.69 -8.87
CA GLY A 101 -13.30 -2.93 -10.31
C GLY A 101 -13.24 -1.67 -11.19
N VAL A 102 -12.38 -0.71 -10.85
CA VAL A 102 -12.12 0.53 -11.60
C VAL A 102 -11.03 0.37 -12.66
N MET A 103 -10.37 -0.79 -12.78
CA MET A 103 -9.43 -1.06 -13.89
C MET A 103 -9.63 -2.42 -14.59
N SER A 104 -10.65 -3.21 -14.24
CA SER A 104 -10.98 -4.40 -15.02
C SER A 104 -11.96 -4.04 -16.14
N GLY A 105 -11.39 -3.47 -17.21
CA GLY A 105 -11.87 -3.80 -18.54
C GLY A 105 -11.45 -5.24 -18.85
N ALA A 106 -12.28 -6.20 -18.46
CA ALA A 106 -12.22 -7.64 -18.73
C ALA A 106 -11.74 -8.57 -17.59
N ALA A 107 -12.60 -9.58 -17.37
CA ALA A 107 -12.35 -10.94 -16.85
C ALA A 107 -12.48 -11.22 -15.33
N GLY A 108 -13.60 -11.89 -14.99
CA GLY A 108 -13.76 -12.90 -13.92
C GLY A 108 -14.03 -12.37 -12.51
N GLY A 109 -14.99 -12.84 -11.71
CA GLY A 109 -15.92 -13.96 -11.79
C GLY A 109 -16.31 -14.39 -10.36
N GLY A 110 -17.60 -14.28 -10.01
CA GLY A 110 -18.22 -14.88 -8.80
C GLY A 110 -18.25 -13.99 -7.55
N GLY A 111 -19.35 -13.83 -6.81
CA GLY A 111 -20.69 -14.40 -6.90
C GLY A 111 -21.47 -14.17 -5.60
N GLY A 112 -22.79 -13.99 -5.70
CA GLY A 112 -23.76 -13.95 -4.60
C GLY A 112 -24.85 -12.91 -4.88
N GLY A 113 -26.08 -13.22 -5.31
CA GLY A 113 -26.86 -14.44 -5.17
C GLY A 113 -28.01 -14.19 -4.19
N GLY A 114 -29.19 -13.82 -4.71
CA GLY A 114 -30.46 -13.78 -3.97
C GLY A 114 -31.39 -12.70 -4.54
N GLY A 115 -32.57 -12.97 -5.05
CA GLY A 115 -33.32 -14.21 -5.25
C GLY A 115 -34.61 -13.81 -5.97
N GLY A 116 -35.04 -14.60 -6.96
CA GLY A 116 -36.25 -14.34 -7.73
C GLY A 116 -37.54 -14.66 -6.97
N GLY A 117 -38.59 -13.95 -7.34
CA GLY A 117 -40.01 -14.31 -7.18
C GLY A 117 -40.80 -13.36 -8.07
N GLY A 118 -41.13 -13.75 -9.30
CA GLY A 118 -42.45 -14.31 -9.65
C GLY A 118 -43.48 -13.16 -9.71
N GLY A 119 -43.97 -12.69 -10.85
CA GLY A 119 -44.50 -13.44 -11.99
C GLY A 119 -45.99 -13.71 -11.76
N GLY A 120 -46.86 -12.95 -12.43
CA GLY A 120 -48.34 -13.06 -12.40
C GLY A 120 -48.96 -12.03 -11.46
N GLU A 121 -50.00 -11.28 -11.79
CA GLU A 121 -51.10 -11.58 -12.69
C GLU A 121 -52.02 -10.35 -12.85
N ARG A 122 -52.59 -10.21 -14.07
CA ARG A 122 -53.78 -9.42 -14.50
C ARG A 122 -53.60 -7.93 -14.73
#